data_AF-A0A5J6N4X7-F1
#
_entry.id   AF-A0A5J6N4X7-F1
#
_cell.length_a   1.000
_cell.length_b   1.000
_cell.length_c   1.000
_cell.angle_alpha   90.00
_cell.angle_beta   90.00
_cell.angle_gamma   90.00
#
_symmetry.space_group_name_H-M   'P 1'
#
loop_
_entity.id
_entity.type
_entity.pdbx_description
1 polymer ?
#
loop_
_entity_poly.entity_id
_entity_poly.type
_entity_poly.pdbx_seq_one_letter_code
_entity_poly.pdbx_strand_id
1 'polypeptide(L)'
;MGWEPRIISMSEALRGRAQRRPLGRRGIQSHRLFAAPPAPGPARRLAPILILLVLALLPWPAQSGERLPQPKGPVLLAVSGDIDWTTDGREALFDRQMLESLGVVTLTAVSPLDETPVEFQGVLLRRLLAAVGAHGDAVEAIALNDYVAEIPFAEVERHDVVIALSRQGRAIPVREMGPLMILYPIGLEPGLNTEAIAARSVRQLARLVIRDSRSPLGGSSLASSADPSNDGTGAQP
;
A
#
# COMPACT_ATOMS: atom_id res chain seq x y z
N MET A 1 -25.11 -40.58 2.47
CA MET A 1 -24.50 -41.22 3.66
C MET A 1 -23.56 -40.18 4.26
N GLY A 2 -23.97 -39.33 5.20
CA GLY A 2 -24.71 -39.63 6.43
C GLY A 2 -23.78 -39.17 7.57
N TRP A 3 -23.69 -37.85 7.75
CA TRP A 3 -22.95 -37.21 8.85
C TRP A 3 -23.99 -36.46 9.67
N GLU A 4 -24.27 -36.97 10.86
CA GLU A 4 -25.17 -36.35 11.83
C GLU A 4 -24.44 -36.10 13.18
N PRO A 5 -24.97 -35.18 14.00
CA PRO A 5 -24.19 -34.25 14.80
C PRO A 5 -23.99 -34.70 16.25
N ARG A 6 -22.97 -34.13 16.93
CA ARG A 6 -22.85 -34.23 18.38
C ARG A 6 -23.48 -33.03 19.07
N ILE A 7 -24.63 -33.29 19.67
CA ILE A 7 -25.30 -32.47 20.68
C ILE A 7 -24.44 -32.48 21.96
N ILE A 8 -24.10 -31.29 22.49
CA ILE A 8 -23.55 -31.16 23.85
C ILE A 8 -24.71 -30.81 24.77
N SER A 9 -25.02 -31.77 25.65
CA SER A 9 -26.05 -31.69 26.68
C SER A 9 -25.56 -30.88 27.89
N MET A 10 -26.45 -30.05 28.39
CA MET A 10 -26.36 -29.23 29.59
C MET A 10 -26.95 -30.01 30.78
N SER A 11 -26.20 -30.26 31.85
CA SER A 11 -26.76 -30.53 33.18
C SER A 11 -25.68 -30.56 34.28
N GLU A 12 -25.78 -29.57 35.16
CA GLU A 12 -25.61 -29.59 36.62
C GLU A 12 -24.79 -30.72 37.28
N ALA A 13 -23.80 -30.31 38.08
CA ALA A 13 -23.32 -31.13 39.20
C ALA A 13 -22.97 -30.30 40.46
N LEU A 14 -23.93 -30.31 41.40
CA LEU A 14 -23.75 -30.70 42.82
C LEU A 14 -22.99 -29.79 43.82
N ARG A 15 -23.82 -29.20 44.71
CA ARG A 15 -23.85 -29.41 46.18
C ARG A 15 -22.57 -29.17 47.01
N GLY A 16 -22.59 -28.07 47.77
CA GLY A 16 -22.89 -28.09 49.21
C GLY A 16 -21.76 -28.38 50.22
N ARG A 17 -21.51 -27.42 51.12
CA ARG A 17 -21.08 -27.56 52.54
C ARG A 17 -21.28 -26.19 53.20
N ALA A 18 -22.24 -25.98 54.12
CA ALA A 18 -22.12 -26.12 55.58
C ALA A 18 -20.89 -25.35 56.15
N GLN A 19 -20.96 -24.43 57.12
CA GLN A 19 -21.64 -24.52 58.42
C GLN A 19 -21.61 -23.15 59.16
N ARG A 20 -22.28 -23.09 60.32
CA ARG A 20 -22.80 -21.92 61.05
C ARG A 20 -21.83 -21.35 62.13
N ARG A 21 -21.92 -20.01 62.33
CA ARG A 21 -21.98 -19.15 63.57
C ARG A 21 -21.51 -19.71 64.94
N PRO A 22 -21.09 -18.90 65.97
CA PRO A 22 -21.72 -17.62 66.37
C PRO A 22 -20.85 -16.52 67.05
N LEU A 23 -21.56 -15.44 67.43
CA LEU A 23 -21.14 -14.21 68.11
C LEU A 23 -20.62 -14.40 69.55
N GLY A 24 -19.63 -13.58 69.93
CA GLY A 24 -19.23 -13.27 71.30
C GLY A 24 -19.53 -11.81 71.69
N ARG A 25 -20.03 -11.62 72.91
CA ARG A 25 -20.61 -10.39 73.51
C ARG A 25 -19.60 -9.48 74.21
N ARG A 26 -19.90 -8.17 74.18
CA ARG A 26 -19.88 -7.10 75.22
C ARG A 26 -18.65 -6.82 76.11
N GLY A 27 -18.33 -5.52 76.18
CA GLY A 27 -17.76 -4.78 77.34
C GLY A 27 -17.51 -3.31 76.93
N ILE A 28 -18.44 -2.38 77.13
CA ILE A 28 -18.58 -1.41 78.25
C ILE A 28 -17.31 -0.58 78.58
N GLN A 29 -17.39 0.68 78.15
CA GLN A 29 -16.90 1.96 78.70
C GLN A 29 -15.44 2.16 79.16
N SER A 30 -14.83 3.22 78.62
CA SER A 30 -14.25 4.29 79.45
C SER A 30 -14.14 5.60 78.66
N HIS A 31 -14.75 6.64 79.21
CA HIS A 31 -14.52 8.03 78.80
C HIS A 31 -13.07 8.42 79.15
N ARG A 32 -12.29 8.84 78.17
CA ARG A 32 -11.13 9.71 78.37
C ARG A 32 -11.07 10.76 77.25
N LEU A 33 -11.15 12.02 77.67
CA LEU A 33 -10.74 13.19 76.90
C LEU A 33 -9.21 13.19 76.68
N PHE A 34 -8.77 14.04 75.74
CA PHE A 34 -7.39 14.34 75.28
C PHE A 34 -6.86 13.41 74.17
N ALA A 35 -6.33 13.88 73.04
CA ALA A 35 -5.95 15.22 72.58
C ALA A 35 -6.09 15.28 71.04
N ALA A 36 -6.32 16.47 70.48
CA ALA A 36 -6.31 16.68 69.04
C ALA A 36 -4.91 16.39 68.46
N PRO A 37 -4.78 15.70 67.32
CA PRO A 37 -3.49 15.50 66.68
C PRO A 37 -2.94 16.85 66.17
N PRO A 38 -1.61 17.08 66.25
CA PRO A 38 -1.01 18.28 65.69
C PRO A 38 -1.23 18.35 64.18
N ALA A 39 -1.50 19.56 63.69
CA ALA A 39 -1.74 19.81 62.28
C ALA A 39 -0.54 19.36 61.40
N PRO A 40 -0.79 18.75 60.22
CA PRO A 40 0.29 18.44 59.29
C PRO A 40 0.87 19.75 58.74
N GLY A 41 2.20 19.91 58.85
CA GLY A 41 2.92 21.00 58.21
C GLY A 41 2.74 20.98 56.68
N PRO A 42 3.04 22.08 55.97
CA PRO A 42 2.91 22.13 54.53
C PRO A 42 3.93 21.18 53.91
N ALA A 43 3.50 19.96 53.61
CA ALA A 43 4.20 19.05 52.73
C ALA A 43 4.40 19.80 51.41
N ARG A 44 5.66 20.11 51.08
CA ARG A 44 6.07 20.63 49.77
C ARG A 44 5.60 19.63 48.69
N ARG A 45 4.39 19.85 48.16
CA ARG A 45 3.83 19.11 47.01
C ARG A 45 4.47 19.58 45.70
N LEU A 46 5.79 19.65 45.65
CA LEU A 46 6.54 20.06 44.44
C LEU A 46 7.12 18.86 43.67
N ALA A 47 6.93 17.63 44.16
CA ALA A 47 7.44 16.43 43.51
C ALA A 47 6.67 15.91 42.27
N PRO A 48 5.35 16.12 42.07
CA PRO A 48 4.67 15.46 40.94
C PRO A 48 4.85 16.20 39.60
N ILE A 49 5.27 17.47 39.61
CA ILE A 49 5.41 18.28 38.39
C ILE A 49 6.70 17.92 37.62
N LEU A 50 7.76 17.53 38.33
CA LEU A 50 9.04 17.20 37.68
C LEU A 50 9.00 15.86 36.92
N ILE A 51 8.15 14.92 37.34
CA ILE A 51 7.98 13.61 36.68
C ILE A 51 7.19 13.73 35.36
N LEU A 52 6.24 14.67 35.26
CA LEU A 52 5.51 14.94 34.03
C LEU A 52 6.36 15.66 32.96
N LEU A 53 7.35 16.46 33.37
CA LEU A 53 8.24 17.15 32.44
C LEU A 53 9.27 16.21 31.79
N VAL A 54 9.69 15.14 32.48
CA VAL A 54 10.65 14.15 31.95
C VAL A 54 10.00 13.19 30.93
N LEU A 55 8.70 12.93 31.03
CA LEU A 55 7.98 12.11 30.03
C LEU A 55 7.76 12.82 28.68
N ALA A 56 7.84 14.15 28.63
CA ALA A 56 7.67 14.94 27.40
C ALA A 56 8.94 15.00 26.52
N LEU A 57 10.07 14.47 27.01
CA LEU A 57 11.36 14.41 26.29
C LEU A 57 11.67 13.01 25.74
N LEU A 58 10.74 12.05 25.88
CA LEU A 58 10.91 10.74 25.25
C LEU A 58 10.85 10.92 23.72
N PRO A 59 11.90 10.54 22.98
CA PRO A 59 11.89 10.60 21.53
C PRO A 59 10.71 9.76 21.04
N TRP A 60 9.85 10.37 20.22
CA TRP A 60 8.80 9.64 19.53
C TRP A 60 9.48 8.54 18.71
N PRO A 61 9.03 7.28 18.78
CA PRO A 61 9.53 6.27 17.86
C PRO A 61 9.27 6.78 16.44
N ALA A 62 10.34 6.92 15.66
CA ALA A 62 10.22 7.19 14.24
C ALA A 62 9.28 6.13 13.66
N GLN A 63 8.16 6.56 13.09
CA GLN A 63 7.25 5.69 12.36
C GLN A 63 8.07 5.11 11.20
N SER A 64 8.53 3.88 11.38
CA SER A 64 9.02 3.09 10.27
C SER A 64 7.79 2.83 9.41
N GLY A 65 7.74 3.39 8.21
CA GLY A 65 6.67 3.10 7.24
C GLY A 65 6.40 1.60 7.22
N GLU A 66 5.13 1.23 7.22
CA GLU A 66 4.72 -0.16 7.32
C GLU A 66 5.37 -0.95 6.18
N ARG A 67 6.16 -1.97 6.53
CA ARG A 67 6.99 -2.68 5.57
C ARG A 67 6.22 -3.80 4.91
N LEU A 68 6.25 -3.83 3.58
CA LEU A 68 5.78 -4.97 2.80
C LEU A 68 6.70 -6.19 3.07
N PRO A 69 6.16 -7.43 2.99
CA PRO A 69 6.97 -8.62 3.14
C PRO A 69 8.06 -8.69 2.06
N GLN A 70 9.17 -9.35 2.41
CA GLN A 70 10.25 -9.62 1.45
C GLN A 70 9.79 -10.62 0.38
N PRO A 71 10.11 -10.39 -0.91
CA PRO A 71 9.92 -11.38 -1.96
C PRO A 71 10.60 -12.70 -1.63
N LYS A 72 9.92 -13.81 -1.90
CA LYS A 72 10.45 -15.17 -1.74
C LYS A 72 10.99 -15.74 -3.04
N GLY A 73 10.54 -15.19 -4.17
CA GLY A 73 11.00 -15.53 -5.51
C GLY A 73 11.79 -14.41 -6.19
N PRO A 74 12.08 -14.56 -7.50
CA PRO A 74 12.68 -13.51 -8.30
C PRO A 74 11.80 -12.26 -8.30
N VAL A 75 12.42 -11.10 -8.10
CA VAL A 75 11.73 -9.81 -8.21
C VAL A 75 11.33 -9.59 -9.66
N LEU A 76 10.04 -9.39 -9.90
CA LEU A 76 9.48 -9.11 -11.22
C LEU A 76 9.17 -7.63 -11.42
N LEU A 77 8.83 -6.94 -10.33
CA LEU A 77 8.46 -5.53 -10.36
C LEU A 77 9.02 -4.81 -9.14
N ALA A 78 9.64 -3.66 -9.36
CA ALA A 78 9.96 -2.70 -8.31
C ALA A 78 9.06 -1.45 -8.47
N VAL A 79 8.52 -0.96 -7.36
CA VAL A 79 7.71 0.26 -7.32
C VAL A 79 8.35 1.25 -6.37
N SER A 80 8.52 2.49 -6.79
CA SER A 80 9.15 3.55 -5.99
C SER A 80 8.51 4.91 -6.26
N GLY A 81 9.06 5.96 -5.66
CA GLY A 81 8.49 7.30 -5.73
C GLY A 81 7.64 7.60 -4.51
N ASP A 82 6.53 8.29 -4.72
CA ASP A 82 5.63 8.72 -3.66
C ASP A 82 4.66 7.57 -3.26
N ILE A 83 5.16 6.69 -2.38
CA ILE A 83 4.47 5.49 -1.86
C ILE A 83 4.68 5.34 -0.34
N ASP A 84 3.67 4.86 0.37
CA ASP A 84 3.72 4.68 1.83
C ASP A 84 4.44 3.40 2.27
N TRP A 85 4.25 2.30 1.53
CA TRP A 85 4.66 0.97 1.96
C TRP A 85 5.76 0.42 1.06
N THR A 86 6.90 0.09 1.68
CA THR A 86 8.11 -0.37 0.99
C THR A 86 8.60 -1.69 1.56
N THR A 87 9.38 -2.43 0.79
CA THR A 87 10.02 -3.67 1.24
C THR A 87 11.31 -3.38 2.01
N ASP A 88 12.11 -2.43 1.53
CA ASP A 88 13.46 -2.14 2.06
C ASP A 88 13.66 -0.70 2.57
N GLY A 89 12.58 0.09 2.64
CA GLY A 89 12.62 1.50 3.00
C GLY A 89 12.80 2.46 1.83
N ARG A 90 12.97 1.95 0.59
CA ARG A 90 13.06 2.76 -0.63
C ARG A 90 12.07 2.32 -1.70
N GLU A 91 11.94 1.01 -1.90
CA GLU A 91 11.10 0.45 -2.97
C GLU A 91 10.20 -0.64 -2.42
N ALA A 92 9.01 -0.77 -3.01
CA ALA A 92 8.18 -1.96 -2.87
C ALA A 92 8.58 -2.97 -3.95
N LEU A 93 9.08 -4.13 -3.52
CA LEU A 93 9.54 -5.19 -4.41
C LEU A 93 8.50 -6.30 -4.45
N PHE A 94 8.17 -6.76 -5.65
CA PHE A 94 7.17 -7.80 -5.85
C PHE A 94 7.75 -8.99 -6.63
N ASP A 95 7.62 -10.18 -6.06
CA ASP A 95 7.66 -11.41 -6.84
C ASP A 95 6.29 -11.74 -7.46
N ARG A 96 6.25 -12.84 -8.21
CA ARG A 96 5.01 -13.35 -8.82
C ARG A 96 3.90 -13.61 -7.82
N GLN A 97 4.19 -14.28 -6.71
CA GLN A 97 3.18 -14.69 -5.74
C GLN A 97 2.56 -13.46 -5.06
N MET A 98 3.40 -12.45 -4.77
CA MET A 98 2.95 -11.18 -4.22
C MET A 98 2.00 -10.47 -5.18
N LEU A 99 2.36 -10.36 -6.46
CA LEU A 99 1.48 -9.76 -7.47
C LEU A 99 0.16 -10.53 -7.58
N GLU A 100 0.20 -11.86 -7.72
CA GLU A 100 -1.01 -12.69 -7.83
C GLU A 100 -1.92 -12.57 -6.59
N SER A 101 -1.35 -12.32 -5.41
CA SER A 101 -2.13 -12.12 -4.19
C SER A 101 -2.97 -10.82 -4.17
N LEU A 102 -2.67 -9.86 -5.06
CA LEU A 102 -3.48 -8.66 -5.27
C LEU A 102 -4.78 -8.94 -6.05
N GLY A 103 -5.00 -10.18 -6.48
CA GLY A 103 -6.20 -10.62 -7.18
C GLY A 103 -6.02 -10.62 -8.68
N VAL A 104 -5.82 -11.82 -9.23
CA VAL A 104 -5.65 -12.05 -10.67
C VAL A 104 -6.96 -11.79 -11.42
N VAL A 105 -6.84 -11.13 -12.56
CA VAL A 105 -7.89 -10.89 -13.55
C VAL A 105 -7.46 -11.45 -14.91
N THR A 106 -8.45 -11.73 -15.74
CA THR A 106 -8.24 -12.20 -17.11
C THR A 106 -8.66 -11.11 -18.09
N LEU A 107 -7.83 -10.86 -19.09
CA LEU A 107 -8.09 -9.91 -20.17
C LEU A 107 -7.83 -10.58 -21.52
N THR A 108 -8.74 -10.39 -22.46
CA THR A 108 -8.51 -10.77 -23.85
C THR A 108 -8.01 -9.57 -24.63
N ALA A 109 -6.83 -9.68 -25.23
CA ALA A 109 -6.20 -8.59 -25.98
C ALA A 109 -5.40 -9.13 -27.18
N VAL A 110 -5.19 -8.28 -28.17
CA VAL A 110 -4.25 -8.53 -29.27
C VAL A 110 -2.92 -7.89 -28.89
N SER A 111 -1.83 -8.66 -28.87
CA SER A 111 -0.49 -8.11 -28.72
C SER A 111 0.20 -8.00 -30.09
N PRO A 112 1.31 -7.25 -30.20
CA PRO A 112 2.10 -7.20 -31.43
C PRO A 112 2.63 -8.56 -31.94
N LEU A 113 2.63 -9.60 -31.09
CA LEU A 113 3.03 -10.96 -31.45
C LEU A 113 1.85 -11.84 -31.90
N ASP A 114 0.63 -11.32 -31.84
CA ASP A 114 -0.60 -12.06 -32.03
C ASP A 114 -1.39 -11.53 -33.22
N GLU A 115 -1.82 -12.42 -34.11
CA GLU A 115 -2.73 -12.08 -35.21
C GLU A 115 -4.19 -12.01 -34.73
N THR A 116 -4.50 -12.69 -33.62
CA THR A 116 -5.85 -12.79 -33.05
C THR A 116 -5.82 -12.49 -31.55
N PRO A 117 -6.95 -12.11 -30.94
CA PRO A 117 -6.99 -11.87 -29.50
C PRO A 117 -6.67 -13.13 -28.71
N VAL A 118 -5.80 -13.01 -27.70
CA VAL A 118 -5.42 -14.11 -26.80
C VAL A 118 -5.67 -13.72 -25.35
N GLU A 119 -5.70 -14.74 -24.49
CA GLU A 119 -5.91 -14.55 -23.06
C GLU A 119 -4.60 -14.12 -22.37
N PHE A 120 -4.70 -13.05 -21.59
CA PHE A 120 -3.70 -12.61 -20.63
C PHE A 120 -4.27 -12.72 -19.22
N GLN A 121 -3.42 -13.12 -18.28
CA GLN A 121 -3.75 -13.15 -16.86
C GLN A 121 -2.80 -12.22 -16.12
N GLY A 122 -3.36 -11.37 -15.27
CA GLY A 122 -2.61 -10.28 -14.67
C GLY A 122 -3.27 -9.70 -13.43
N VAL A 123 -2.76 -8.57 -12.97
CA VAL A 123 -3.38 -7.80 -11.88
C VAL A 123 -3.69 -6.38 -12.33
N LEU A 124 -4.75 -5.80 -11.80
CA LEU A 124 -5.11 -4.42 -12.12
C LEU A 124 -4.07 -3.46 -11.52
N LEU A 125 -3.57 -2.53 -12.33
CA LEU A 125 -2.61 -1.50 -11.90
C LEU A 125 -3.16 -0.69 -10.72
N ARG A 126 -4.46 -0.36 -10.73
CA ARG A 126 -5.14 0.32 -9.62
C ARG A 126 -5.02 -0.42 -8.27
N ARG A 127 -5.01 -1.75 -8.27
CA ARG A 127 -4.87 -2.56 -7.05
C ARG A 127 -3.43 -2.55 -6.55
N LEU A 128 -2.46 -2.58 -7.46
CA LEU A 128 -1.05 -2.43 -7.10
C LEU A 128 -0.78 -1.06 -6.48
N LEU A 129 -1.27 0.02 -7.10
CA LEU A 129 -1.14 1.38 -6.56
C LEU A 129 -1.74 1.51 -5.17
N ALA A 130 -2.95 0.96 -4.98
CA ALA A 130 -3.59 0.90 -3.68
C ALA A 130 -2.77 0.07 -2.67
N ALA A 131 -2.13 -1.02 -3.10
CA ALA A 131 -1.36 -1.95 -2.26
C ALA A 131 0.05 -1.47 -1.90
N VAL A 132 0.51 -0.34 -2.44
CA VAL A 132 1.75 0.35 -2.01
C VAL A 132 1.47 1.68 -1.33
N GLY A 133 0.19 2.09 -1.24
CA GLY A 133 -0.20 3.41 -0.72
C GLY A 133 0.37 4.52 -1.61
N ALA A 134 0.16 4.44 -2.92
CA ALA A 134 0.68 5.42 -3.86
C ALA A 134 -0.05 6.77 -3.77
N HIS A 135 0.72 7.85 -3.72
CA HIS A 135 0.25 9.23 -3.78
C HIS A 135 0.87 9.90 -5.00
N GLY A 136 0.07 10.52 -5.86
CA GLY A 136 0.59 11.11 -7.08
C GLY A 136 -0.49 11.33 -8.12
N ASP A 137 -0.06 11.69 -9.33
CA ASP A 137 -0.95 11.91 -10.48
C ASP A 137 -0.48 11.19 -11.75
N ALA A 138 0.72 10.64 -11.76
CA ALA A 138 1.26 9.88 -12.89
C ALA A 138 2.12 8.68 -12.43
N VAL A 139 2.10 7.64 -13.25
CA VAL A 139 2.97 6.46 -13.13
C VAL A 139 3.94 6.45 -14.31
N GLU A 140 5.23 6.52 -14.05
CA GLU A 140 6.25 6.20 -15.05
C GLU A 140 6.46 4.69 -15.08
N ALA A 141 6.09 4.06 -16.20
CA ALA A 141 6.31 2.64 -16.45
C ALA A 141 7.61 2.44 -17.24
N ILE A 142 8.57 1.73 -16.63
CA ILE A 142 9.92 1.57 -17.17
C ILE A 142 10.18 0.10 -17.49
N ALA A 143 10.56 -0.16 -18.74
CA ALA A 143 10.89 -1.48 -19.25
C ALA A 143 12.35 -1.87 -19.01
N LEU A 144 12.66 -3.16 -19.22
CA LEU A 144 14.02 -3.70 -19.17
C LEU A 144 14.99 -3.08 -20.19
N ASN A 145 14.46 -2.53 -21.29
CA ASN A 145 15.24 -1.83 -22.31
C ASN A 145 15.24 -0.30 -22.12
N ASP A 146 14.89 0.17 -20.91
CA ASP A 146 14.81 1.58 -20.52
C ASP A 146 13.79 2.42 -21.31
N TYR A 147 12.87 1.77 -22.03
CA TYR A 147 11.68 2.46 -22.54
C TYR A 147 10.82 2.95 -21.37
N VAL A 148 10.38 4.20 -21.44
CA VAL A 148 9.54 4.85 -20.42
C VAL A 148 8.25 5.31 -21.07
N ALA A 149 7.12 5.02 -20.44
CA ALA A 149 5.83 5.62 -20.76
C ALA A 149 5.18 6.17 -19.49
N GLU A 150 4.55 7.33 -19.60
CA GLU A 150 3.80 7.94 -18.52
C GLU A 150 2.31 7.58 -18.64
N ILE A 151 1.76 7.06 -17.54
CA ILE A 151 0.36 6.68 -17.40
C ILE A 151 -0.28 7.57 -16.33
N PRO A 152 -1.18 8.49 -16.70
CA PRO A 152 -1.89 9.31 -15.73
C PRO A 152 -2.74 8.46 -14.78
N PHE A 153 -2.79 8.80 -13.50
CA PHE A 153 -3.66 8.13 -12.51
C PHE A 153 -5.12 8.15 -12.96
N ALA A 154 -5.56 9.26 -13.57
CA ALA A 154 -6.90 9.36 -14.14
C ALA A 154 -7.20 8.28 -15.20
N GLU A 155 -6.21 7.77 -15.93
CA GLU A 155 -6.41 6.63 -16.84
C GLU A 155 -6.47 5.31 -16.08
N VAL A 156 -5.62 5.14 -15.07
CA VAL A 156 -5.64 3.95 -14.19
C VAL A 156 -6.96 3.85 -13.43
N GLU A 157 -7.60 4.96 -13.11
CA GLU A 157 -8.93 5.02 -12.49
C GLU A 157 -10.05 4.74 -13.49
N ARG A 158 -9.98 5.33 -14.69
CA ARG A 158 -11.04 5.19 -15.70
C ARG A 158 -11.07 3.82 -16.38
N HIS A 159 -9.92 3.18 -16.55
CA HIS A 159 -9.78 1.96 -17.36
C HIS A 159 -9.20 0.80 -16.55
N ASP A 160 -9.60 -0.42 -16.87
CA ASP A 160 -9.01 -1.64 -16.30
C ASP A 160 -7.63 -1.93 -16.90
N VAL A 161 -6.65 -1.08 -16.55
CA VAL A 161 -5.25 -1.27 -16.92
C VAL A 161 -4.70 -2.50 -16.18
N VAL A 162 -4.23 -3.49 -16.94
CA VAL A 162 -3.74 -4.77 -16.41
C VAL A 162 -2.23 -4.85 -16.56
N ILE A 163 -1.54 -5.20 -15.47
CA ILE A 163 -0.18 -5.72 -15.51
C ILE A 163 -0.28 -7.22 -15.77
N ALA A 164 -0.04 -7.65 -17.00
CA ALA A 164 -0.10 -9.06 -17.40
C ALA A 164 1.14 -9.81 -16.90
N LEU A 165 0.91 -10.93 -16.22
CA LEU A 165 1.94 -11.84 -15.72
C LEU A 165 2.09 -13.11 -16.58
N SER A 166 1.02 -13.48 -17.30
CA SER A 166 0.93 -14.71 -18.07
C SER A 166 0.13 -14.49 -19.36
N ARG A 167 0.46 -15.24 -20.40
CA ARG A 167 -0.23 -15.29 -21.69
C ARG A 167 -0.58 -16.75 -21.99
N GLN A 168 -1.86 -17.01 -22.30
CA GLN A 168 -2.39 -18.36 -22.55
C GLN A 168 -1.99 -19.38 -21.46
N GLY A 169 -2.13 -18.99 -20.19
CA GLY A 169 -1.82 -19.84 -19.03
C GLY A 169 -0.33 -20.10 -18.78
N ARG A 170 0.59 -19.45 -19.51
CA ARG A 170 2.04 -19.58 -19.31
C ARG A 170 2.68 -18.25 -18.95
N ALA A 171 3.71 -18.27 -18.11
CA ALA A 171 4.51 -17.08 -17.84
C ALA A 171 5.12 -16.54 -19.14
N ILE A 172 5.16 -15.22 -19.29
CA ILE A 172 5.66 -14.56 -20.50
C ILE A 172 7.19 -14.51 -20.42
N PRO A 173 7.94 -15.20 -21.29
CA PRO A 173 9.40 -15.14 -21.26
C PRO A 173 9.89 -13.78 -21.78
N VAL A 174 11.07 -13.35 -21.35
CA VAL A 174 11.66 -12.06 -21.73
C VAL A 174 11.74 -11.87 -23.24
N ARG A 175 12.14 -12.92 -23.97
CA ARG A 175 12.23 -12.91 -25.45
C ARG A 175 10.88 -12.72 -26.16
N GLU A 176 9.77 -12.96 -25.46
CA GLU A 176 8.39 -12.78 -25.94
C GLU A 176 7.73 -11.58 -25.24
N MET A 177 8.52 -10.53 -24.97
CA MET A 177 8.03 -9.25 -24.42
C MET A 177 7.61 -9.28 -22.93
N GLY A 178 7.97 -10.35 -22.20
CA GLY A 178 7.83 -10.45 -20.73
C GLY A 178 9.00 -9.86 -19.94
N PRO A 179 9.04 -10.00 -18.60
CA PRO A 179 8.20 -10.88 -17.79
C PRO A 179 6.82 -10.31 -17.48
N LEU A 180 6.65 -9.00 -17.60
CA LEU A 180 5.41 -8.27 -17.35
C LEU A 180 5.09 -7.33 -18.53
N MET A 181 3.80 -7.09 -18.77
CA MET A 181 3.32 -6.13 -19.78
C MET A 181 2.18 -5.28 -19.22
N ILE A 182 2.07 -4.02 -19.62
CA ILE A 182 0.90 -3.17 -19.34
C ILE A 182 -0.05 -3.27 -20.52
N LEU A 183 -1.31 -3.63 -20.26
CA LEU A 183 -2.35 -3.80 -21.26
C LEU A 183 -3.59 -2.98 -20.91
N TYR A 184 -4.15 -2.33 -21.93
CA TYR A 184 -5.45 -1.68 -21.87
C TYR A 184 -6.53 -2.58 -22.48
N PRO A 185 -7.79 -2.47 -22.03
CA PRO A 185 -8.90 -3.29 -22.54
C PRO A 185 -9.45 -2.76 -23.88
N ILE A 186 -8.58 -2.60 -24.89
CA ILE A 186 -8.88 -1.94 -26.18
C ILE A 186 -10.06 -2.59 -26.92
N GLY A 187 -10.23 -3.91 -26.80
CA GLY A 187 -11.33 -4.65 -27.44
C GLY A 187 -12.67 -4.58 -26.71
N LEU A 188 -12.69 -4.10 -25.45
CA LEU A 188 -13.88 -4.05 -24.60
C LEU A 188 -14.43 -2.61 -24.47
N GLU A 189 -13.57 -1.60 -24.63
CA GLU A 189 -13.93 -0.20 -24.46
C GLU A 189 -13.68 0.62 -25.74
N PRO A 190 -14.73 1.21 -26.34
CA PRO A 190 -14.56 2.05 -27.52
C PRO A 190 -13.75 3.31 -27.20
N GLY A 191 -12.88 3.72 -28.14
CA GLY A 191 -12.05 4.92 -28.01
C GLY A 191 -10.65 4.68 -27.45
N LEU A 192 -10.32 3.47 -27.01
CA LEU A 192 -8.97 3.12 -26.53
C LEU A 192 -7.98 2.75 -27.66
N ASN A 193 -8.46 2.54 -28.89
CA ASN A 193 -7.59 2.24 -30.03
C ASN A 193 -6.92 3.51 -30.57
N THR A 194 -5.94 4.02 -29.84
CA THR A 194 -5.18 5.23 -30.15
C THR A 194 -3.69 4.99 -30.00
N GLU A 195 -2.87 5.80 -30.68
CA GLU A 195 -1.41 5.75 -30.57
C GLU A 195 -0.91 6.01 -29.15
N ALA A 196 -1.58 6.92 -28.42
CA ALA A 196 -1.25 7.22 -27.03
C ALA A 196 -1.40 6.00 -26.11
N ILE A 197 -2.49 5.24 -26.26
CA ILE A 197 -2.72 4.00 -25.51
C ILE A 197 -1.71 2.93 -25.92
N ALA A 198 -1.41 2.80 -27.22
CA ALA A 198 -0.40 1.87 -27.72
C ALA A 198 0.99 2.17 -27.14
N ALA A 199 1.39 3.45 -27.03
CA ALA A 199 2.64 3.87 -26.40
C ALA A 199 2.67 3.55 -24.89
N ARG A 200 1.54 3.67 -24.20
CA ARG A 200 1.41 3.34 -22.77
C ARG A 200 1.36 1.84 -22.47
N SER A 201 1.17 0.99 -23.49
CA SER A 201 1.25 -0.46 -23.36
C SER A 201 2.70 -0.94 -23.31
N VAL A 202 3.34 -0.73 -22.15
CA VAL A 202 4.74 -1.07 -21.90
C VAL A 202 4.96 -2.59 -21.88
N ARG A 203 6.02 -3.03 -22.54
CA ARG A 203 6.45 -4.43 -22.62
C ARG A 203 7.74 -4.61 -21.85
N GLN A 204 7.97 -5.81 -21.34
CA GLN A 204 9.12 -6.09 -20.48
C GLN A 204 9.17 -5.13 -19.27
N LEU A 205 8.01 -4.81 -18.69
CA LEU A 205 7.90 -3.92 -17.55
C LEU A 205 8.77 -4.46 -16.40
N ALA A 206 9.55 -3.57 -15.79
CA ALA A 206 10.44 -3.90 -14.68
C ALA A 206 10.27 -2.96 -13.49
N ARG A 207 9.96 -1.68 -13.73
CA ARG A 207 9.82 -0.68 -12.66
C ARG A 207 8.61 0.22 -12.89
N LEU A 208 7.99 0.65 -11.80
CA LEU A 208 7.03 1.75 -11.77
C LEU A 208 7.56 2.84 -10.85
N VAL A 209 7.49 4.09 -11.28
CA VAL A 209 7.81 5.24 -10.42
C VAL A 209 6.59 6.14 -10.32
N ILE A 210 6.13 6.35 -9.09
CA ILE A 210 5.00 7.24 -8.80
C ILE A 210 5.50 8.68 -8.76
N ARG A 211 4.87 9.54 -9.56
CA ARG A 211 5.18 10.95 -9.70
C ARG A 211 4.01 11.81 -9.24
N ASP A 212 4.33 12.95 -8.67
CA ASP A 212 3.41 14.07 -8.47
C ASP A 212 3.87 15.23 -9.35
N SER A 213 3.22 15.39 -10.51
CA SER A 213 3.50 16.46 -11.48
C SER A 213 3.22 17.86 -10.92
N ARG A 214 2.51 17.94 -9.78
CA ARG A 214 2.27 19.18 -9.04
C ARG A 214 3.41 19.56 -8.10
N SER A 215 4.38 18.67 -7.86
CA SER A 215 5.54 18.97 -7.03
C SER A 215 6.57 19.78 -7.83
N PRO A 216 6.87 21.04 -7.44
CA PRO A 216 7.72 21.95 -8.22
C PRO A 216 9.21 21.55 -8.29
N LEU A 217 9.58 20.36 -7.79
CA LEU A 217 10.96 19.88 -7.74
C LEU A 217 11.30 18.81 -8.80
N GLY A 218 10.42 18.55 -9.77
CA GLY A 218 10.62 17.49 -10.76
C GLY A 218 10.11 17.82 -12.16
N GLY A 219 10.53 18.93 -12.76
CA GLY A 219 10.13 19.24 -14.14
C GLY A 219 10.68 20.55 -14.69
N SER A 220 11.95 20.57 -15.07
CA SER A 220 12.41 21.51 -16.09
C SER A 220 13.41 20.81 -17.01
N SER A 221 12.88 20.21 -18.07
CA SER A 221 13.66 19.84 -19.24
C SER A 221 12.75 19.98 -20.46
N LEU A 222 13.06 21.00 -21.27
CA LEU A 222 12.64 21.19 -22.66
C LEU A 222 11.22 21.74 -22.91
N ALA A 223 10.97 22.95 -22.42
CA ALA A 223 10.30 23.93 -23.27
C ALA A 223 11.32 24.38 -24.34
N SER A 224 11.35 23.68 -25.47
CA SER A 224 12.03 24.15 -26.67
C SER A 224 11.31 25.40 -27.16
N SER A 225 11.93 26.54 -26.89
CA SER A 225 11.55 27.84 -27.42
C SER A 225 11.75 27.85 -28.93
N ALA A 226 10.68 27.56 -29.69
CA ALA A 226 10.59 28.00 -31.07
C ALA A 226 10.19 29.49 -31.05
N ASP A 227 11.19 30.35 -31.18
CA ASP A 227 11.08 31.79 -31.42
C ASP A 227 10.66 32.03 -32.89
N PRO A 228 9.53 32.71 -33.16
CA PRO A 228 9.19 33.14 -34.51
C PRO A 228 9.36 34.67 -34.60
N SER A 229 10.59 35.12 -34.82
CA SER A 229 10.90 36.54 -35.09
C SER A 229 12.11 36.64 -36.03
N ASN A 230 11.88 36.59 -37.35
CA ASN A 230 12.02 37.73 -38.28
C ASN A 230 13.47 38.17 -38.58
N ASP A 231 13.93 37.97 -39.83
CA ASP A 231 14.21 39.12 -40.72
C ASP A 231 14.63 38.66 -42.12
N GLY A 232 14.00 39.28 -43.12
CA GLY A 232 14.42 39.18 -44.51
C GLY A 232 15.69 39.99 -44.79
N THR A 233 16.37 39.63 -45.87
CA THR A 233 17.03 40.52 -46.86
C THR A 233 18.08 39.69 -47.61
N GLY A 234 18.00 39.68 -48.93
CA GLY A 234 19.03 39.07 -49.76
C GLY A 234 18.60 38.91 -51.22
N ALA A 235 18.43 40.04 -51.91
CA ALA A 235 18.33 40.09 -53.35
C ALA A 235 19.60 39.51 -54.02
N GLN A 236 19.38 38.73 -55.10
CA GLN A 236 20.00 38.75 -56.45
C GLN A 236 21.46 39.26 -56.62
N PRO A 237 22.21 38.76 -57.64
CA PRO A 237 21.81 38.65 -59.05
C PRO A 237 21.46 37.25 -59.55
#